data_AF-A0A259SBW6-F1
#
_entry.id   AF-A0A259SBW6-F1
#
_cell.length_a   1.000
_cell.length_b   1.000
_cell.length_c   1.000
_cell.angle_alpha   90.00
_cell.angle_beta   90.00
_cell.angle_gamma   90.00
#
_symmetry.space_group_name_H-M   'P 1'
#
loop_
_entity.id
_entity.type
_entity.pdbx_description
1 polymer ?
#
loop_
_entity_poly.entity_id
_entity_poly.type
_entity_poly.pdbx_seq_one_letter_code
_entity_poly.pdbx_strand_id
1 'polypeptide(L)'
;MSPVAPPSAPEAAAIGDGPDTRSPRAGDSGTLVRTPRRGRRILGWVLVSALVLVVAVAGLLLTAPSSAQRDALDPERPGADGMQALAQILRQQGVSVDVVRSRADAAGRLDANTTLVMSDPYTLSDAAVTELTDAAHGIVLISPSARMLRMLQLGTYGPASSPSSVRADCDVPAFAHVGTIAPGQLLLPDPGVTACFGTATDG
;
A
#
# COMPACT_ATOMS: atom_id res chain seq x y z
N MET A 1 -48.17 32.98 -78.10
CA MET A 1 -49.00 34.06 -77.53
C MET A 1 -48.18 34.71 -76.41
N SER A 2 -47.34 35.74 -76.66
CA SER A 2 -47.62 37.18 -76.86
C SER A 2 -48.28 37.89 -75.67
N PRO A 3 -47.96 39.17 -75.35
CA PRO A 3 -46.70 39.91 -75.61
C PRO A 3 -46.34 41.07 -74.61
N VAL A 4 -45.23 41.79 -74.91
CA VAL A 4 -44.95 43.26 -74.76
C VAL A 4 -44.55 43.80 -73.36
N ALA A 5 -43.58 44.72 -73.13
CA ALA A 5 -42.43 45.43 -73.78
C ALA A 5 -42.06 46.61 -72.80
N PRO A 6 -41.11 47.57 -73.03
CA PRO A 6 -39.70 47.54 -73.49
C PRO A 6 -38.77 48.44 -72.57
N PRO A 7 -37.80 49.28 -73.04
CA PRO A 7 -36.35 49.11 -72.81
C PRO A 7 -35.60 50.34 -72.20
N SER A 8 -34.25 50.29 -72.15
CA SER A 8 -33.21 51.38 -72.19
C SER A 8 -32.13 51.18 -71.09
N ALA A 9 -30.91 50.68 -71.38
CA ALA A 9 -29.67 51.37 -71.84
C ALA A 9 -28.95 52.20 -70.73
N PRO A 10 -27.63 52.51 -70.81
CA PRO A 10 -26.46 51.66 -71.13
C PRO A 10 -25.24 51.89 -70.15
N GLU A 11 -24.23 51.02 -70.28
CA GLU A 11 -22.75 51.22 -70.24
C GLU A 11 -21.97 51.98 -69.11
N ALA A 12 -20.75 51.46 -68.86
CA ALA A 12 -19.54 52.03 -68.22
C ALA A 12 -19.51 52.14 -66.68
N ALA A 13 -18.75 51.32 -65.95
CA ALA A 13 -17.29 51.32 -65.77
C ALA A 13 -16.78 52.32 -64.69
N ALA A 14 -16.45 51.72 -63.54
CA ALA A 14 -15.24 51.91 -62.73
C ALA A 14 -15.07 53.15 -61.82
N ILE A 15 -14.25 52.91 -60.78
CA ILE A 15 -13.51 53.87 -59.91
C ILE A 15 -14.38 54.39 -58.76
N GLY A 16 -13.99 54.41 -57.47
CA GLY A 16 -12.73 54.28 -56.75
C GLY A 16 -12.96 55.07 -55.44
N ASP A 17 -12.69 54.49 -54.27
CA ASP A 17 -11.63 54.91 -53.34
C ASP A 17 -12.28 55.30 -51.99
N GLY A 18 -11.56 55.06 -50.88
CA GLY A 18 -12.01 55.26 -49.49
C GLY A 18 -12.02 56.74 -49.05
N PRO A 19 -11.75 57.10 -47.77
CA PRO A 19 -11.79 56.35 -46.52
C PRO A 19 -12.59 57.08 -45.39
N ASP A 20 -12.52 56.53 -44.17
CA ASP A 20 -12.71 57.17 -42.86
C ASP A 20 -14.10 57.70 -42.42
N THR A 21 -14.66 57.14 -41.33
CA THR A 21 -14.71 57.77 -39.98
C THR A 21 -15.79 57.19 -39.05
N ARG A 22 -15.35 56.81 -37.84
CA ARG A 22 -15.94 57.05 -36.50
C ARG A 22 -17.32 56.48 -36.07
N SER A 23 -17.21 55.60 -35.06
CA SER A 23 -17.97 55.51 -33.78
C SER A 23 -19.35 54.83 -33.66
N PRO A 24 -19.64 54.27 -32.45
CA PRO A 24 -20.55 53.15 -32.24
C PRO A 24 -21.97 53.58 -31.81
N ARG A 25 -22.98 52.74 -32.09
CA ARG A 25 -24.19 52.61 -31.25
C ARG A 25 -25.00 51.34 -31.60
N ALA A 26 -25.18 50.53 -30.56
CA ALA A 26 -26.29 49.68 -30.16
C ALA A 26 -27.26 49.07 -31.22
N GLY A 27 -27.31 47.73 -31.18
CA GLY A 27 -28.53 46.93 -31.31
C GLY A 27 -28.86 46.47 -32.72
N ASP A 28 -28.66 45.19 -33.04
CA ASP A 28 -29.69 44.19 -32.75
C ASP A 28 -29.21 42.74 -32.99
N SER A 29 -29.63 41.86 -32.08
CA SER A 29 -30.02 40.45 -32.27
C SER A 29 -29.20 39.50 -33.16
N GLY A 30 -28.48 38.59 -32.49
CA GLY A 30 -27.90 37.38 -33.09
C GLY A 30 -27.80 36.23 -32.07
N THR A 31 -28.94 35.62 -31.77
CA THR A 31 -29.13 34.21 -31.37
C THR A 31 -27.98 33.51 -30.60
N LEU A 32 -28.04 33.51 -29.27
CA LEU A 32 -27.32 32.51 -28.46
C LEU A 32 -27.97 31.14 -28.67
N VAL A 33 -27.49 30.41 -29.68
CA VAL A 33 -27.79 28.98 -29.83
C VAL A 33 -27.15 28.25 -28.65
N ARG A 34 -27.98 27.88 -27.68
CA ARG A 34 -27.59 26.97 -26.60
C ARG A 34 -27.36 25.59 -27.19
N THR A 35 -26.12 25.27 -27.51
CA THR A 35 -25.75 23.93 -28.00
C THR A 35 -26.04 22.85 -26.95
N PRO A 36 -26.51 21.67 -27.39
CA PRO A 36 -27.23 20.73 -26.55
C PRO A 36 -26.32 19.94 -25.61
N ARG A 37 -26.96 19.44 -24.54
CA ARG A 37 -26.45 18.73 -23.37
C ARG A 37 -25.70 17.40 -23.70
N ARG A 38 -24.63 17.43 -24.50
CA ARG A 38 -23.74 16.27 -24.73
C ARG A 38 -22.80 16.03 -23.54
N GLY A 39 -22.59 17.06 -22.71
CA GLY A 39 -21.78 16.96 -21.49
C GLY A 39 -22.37 16.05 -20.41
N ARG A 40 -23.69 15.81 -20.35
CA ARG A 40 -24.29 15.01 -19.25
C ARG A 40 -23.95 13.52 -19.33
N ARG A 41 -23.72 12.97 -20.52
CA ARG A 41 -23.30 11.56 -20.68
C ARG A 41 -21.84 11.36 -20.28
N ILE A 42 -20.98 12.33 -20.63
CA ILE A 42 -19.57 12.34 -20.21
C ILE A 42 -19.48 12.57 -18.70
N LEU A 43 -20.27 13.50 -18.15
CA LEU A 43 -20.34 13.75 -16.71
C LEU A 43 -20.86 12.52 -15.94
N GLY A 44 -21.85 11.80 -16.49
CA GLY A 44 -22.35 10.56 -15.91
C GLY A 44 -21.28 9.47 -15.89
N TRP A 45 -20.53 9.30 -16.98
CA TRP A 45 -19.40 8.37 -17.02
C TRP A 45 -18.27 8.76 -16.07
N VAL A 46 -17.92 10.04 -15.99
CA VAL A 46 -16.90 10.54 -15.05
C VAL A 46 -17.34 10.27 -13.60
N LEU A 47 -18.62 10.43 -13.28
CA LEU A 47 -19.15 10.20 -11.94
C LEU A 47 -19.16 8.70 -11.59
N VAL A 48 -19.53 7.84 -12.55
CA VAL A 48 -19.44 6.38 -12.38
C VAL A 48 -17.99 5.94 -12.22
N SER A 49 -17.06 6.42 -13.06
CA SER A 49 -15.64 6.10 -12.94
C SER A 49 -15.05 6.59 -11.61
N ALA A 50 -15.43 7.79 -11.16
CA ALA A 50 -15.02 8.32 -9.86
C ALA A 50 -15.58 7.46 -8.71
N LEU A 51 -16.85 7.04 -8.79
CA LEU A 51 -17.45 6.16 -7.79
C LEU A 51 -16.76 4.79 -7.74
N VAL A 52 -16.47 4.19 -8.90
CA VAL A 52 -15.73 2.93 -9.00
C VAL A 52 -14.32 3.10 -8.42
N LEU A 53 -13.64 4.20 -8.72
CA LEU A 53 -12.32 4.50 -8.15
C LEU A 53 -12.39 4.65 -6.64
N VAL A 54 -13.39 5.37 -6.11
CA VAL A 54 -13.60 5.53 -4.66
C VAL A 54 -13.89 4.19 -3.99
N VAL A 55 -14.74 3.35 -4.58
CA VAL A 55 -15.04 2.01 -4.06
C VAL A 55 -13.81 1.09 -4.15
N ALA A 56 -13.03 1.17 -5.22
CA ALA A 56 -11.80 0.42 -5.38
C ALA A 56 -10.74 0.86 -4.36
N VAL A 57 -10.56 2.16 -4.15
CA VAL A 57 -9.65 2.73 -3.14
C VAL A 57 -10.13 2.40 -1.73
N ALA A 58 -11.44 2.50 -1.45
CA ALA A 58 -12.03 2.10 -0.17
C ALA A 58 -11.87 0.60 0.07
N GLY A 59 -12.07 -0.22 -0.96
CA GLY A 59 -11.81 -1.65 -0.93
C GLY A 59 -10.34 -1.95 -0.67
N LEU A 60 -9.42 -1.22 -1.29
CA LEU A 60 -7.98 -1.33 -1.07
C LEU A 60 -7.59 -0.91 0.37
N LEU A 61 -8.23 0.13 0.92
CA LEU A 61 -8.03 0.59 2.29
C LEU A 61 -8.62 -0.38 3.33
N LEU A 62 -9.73 -1.04 3.02
CA LEU A 62 -10.40 -2.03 3.89
C LEU A 62 -9.74 -3.42 3.82
N THR A 63 -9.07 -3.74 2.70
CA THR A 63 -8.31 -4.99 2.51
C THR A 63 -6.83 -4.83 2.86
N ALA A 64 -6.34 -3.59 3.00
CA ALA A 64 -5.03 -3.36 3.60
C ALA A 64 -5.05 -3.93 5.03
N PRO A 65 -4.09 -4.81 5.41
CA PRO A 65 -3.98 -5.27 6.78
C PRO A 65 -3.86 -4.03 7.66
N SER A 66 -4.80 -3.90 8.61
CA SER A 66 -4.98 -2.67 9.38
C SER A 66 -3.65 -2.27 10.02
N SER A 67 -3.27 -1.01 9.86
CA SER A 67 -2.11 -0.40 10.53
C SER A 67 -2.11 -0.63 12.05
N ALA A 68 -3.28 -0.91 12.63
CA ALA A 68 -3.45 -1.35 14.02
C ALA A 68 -2.65 -2.62 14.37
N GLN A 69 -2.48 -3.58 13.45
CA GLN A 69 -1.63 -4.77 13.67
C GLN A 69 -0.13 -4.47 13.54
N ARG A 70 0.24 -3.44 12.77
CA ARG A 70 1.64 -3.00 12.63
C ARG A 70 2.11 -2.24 13.85
N ASP A 71 1.21 -1.50 14.48
CA ASP A 71 1.47 -0.75 15.71
C ASP A 71 1.39 -1.62 16.98
N ALA A 72 0.75 -2.80 16.90
CA ALA A 72 0.58 -3.75 18.00
C ALA A 72 1.90 -4.43 18.46
N LEU A 73 3.02 -4.00 17.92
CA LEU A 73 4.37 -4.50 18.19
C LEU A 73 5.38 -3.34 18.23
N ASP A 74 4.95 -2.10 18.44
CA ASP A 74 5.86 -0.96 18.50
C ASP A 74 6.59 -0.94 19.88
N PRO A 75 7.94 -1.01 19.93
CA PRO A 75 8.71 -0.89 21.17
C PRO A 75 8.60 0.51 21.82
N GLU A 76 8.03 1.49 21.13
CA GLU A 76 7.78 2.83 21.68
C GLU A 76 6.34 3.00 22.21
N ARG A 77 5.44 2.05 21.97
CA ARG A 77 4.06 2.11 22.48
C ARG A 77 3.86 1.35 23.80
N PRO A 78 3.29 2.00 24.83
CA PRO A 78 2.76 1.31 26.00
C PRO A 78 1.44 0.61 25.66
N GLY A 79 1.19 -0.55 26.24
CA GLY A 79 -0.10 -1.25 26.12
C GLY A 79 0.05 -2.77 26.15
N ALA A 80 -1.08 -3.46 26.20
CA ALA A 80 -1.14 -4.93 26.07
C ALA A 80 -0.64 -5.39 24.70
N ASP A 81 -0.85 -4.56 23.68
CA ASP A 81 -0.41 -4.75 22.29
C ASP A 81 0.88 -3.94 22.02
N GLY A 82 1.76 -3.72 22.99
CA GLY A 82 2.96 -2.89 22.82
C GLY A 82 4.21 -3.60 23.30
N MET A 83 5.37 -3.29 22.72
CA MET A 83 6.65 -3.90 23.13
C MET A 83 7.49 -3.00 24.06
N GLN A 84 6.96 -1.86 24.52
CA GLN A 84 7.73 -0.92 25.34
C GLN A 84 8.21 -1.51 26.67
N ALA A 85 7.37 -2.32 27.34
CA ALA A 85 7.76 -2.98 28.57
C ALA A 85 8.94 -3.94 28.34
N LEU A 86 8.89 -4.71 27.25
CA LEU A 86 9.96 -5.61 26.85
C LEU A 86 11.25 -4.84 26.51
N ALA A 87 11.15 -3.78 25.70
CA ALA A 87 12.29 -2.93 25.33
C ALA A 87 12.93 -2.27 26.57
N GLN A 88 12.15 -1.91 27.59
CA GLN A 88 12.69 -1.39 28.84
C GLN A 88 13.40 -2.46 29.68
N ILE A 89 12.83 -3.67 29.76
CA ILE A 89 13.46 -4.79 30.47
C ILE A 89 14.79 -5.17 29.81
N LEU A 90 14.83 -5.26 28.49
CA LEU A 90 16.06 -5.54 27.74
C LEU A 90 17.14 -4.49 28.03
N ARG A 91 16.77 -3.20 28.02
CA ARG A 91 17.68 -2.12 28.41
C ARG A 91 18.19 -2.23 29.84
N GLN A 92 17.34 -2.62 30.78
CA GLN A 92 17.74 -2.86 32.18
C GLN A 92 18.69 -4.04 32.32
N GLN A 93 18.60 -5.04 31.43
CA GLN A 93 19.53 -6.17 31.35
C GLN A 93 20.83 -5.83 30.61
N GLY A 94 21.02 -4.56 30.22
CA GLY A 94 22.23 -4.11 29.53
C GLY A 94 22.21 -4.32 28.01
N VAL A 95 21.07 -4.67 27.43
CA VAL A 95 20.91 -4.81 25.97
C VAL A 95 20.59 -3.45 25.35
N SER A 96 21.39 -3.02 24.39
CA SER A 96 21.08 -1.85 23.56
C SER A 96 19.93 -2.16 22.61
N VAL A 97 18.87 -1.34 22.62
CA VAL A 97 17.71 -1.51 21.74
C VAL A 97 17.59 -0.29 20.85
N ASP A 98 17.87 -0.48 19.55
CA ASP A 98 17.76 0.56 18.54
C ASP A 98 16.51 0.36 17.69
N VAL A 99 15.60 1.34 17.71
CA VAL A 99 14.40 1.33 16.89
C VAL A 99 14.69 2.02 15.57
N VAL A 100 14.60 1.27 14.47
CA VAL A 100 14.80 1.77 13.12
C VAL A 100 13.52 1.59 12.31
N ARG A 101 13.08 2.67 11.66
CA ARG A 101 11.87 2.69 10.81
C ARG A 101 12.20 2.74 9.32
N SER A 102 13.49 2.72 8.98
CA SER A 102 13.98 2.71 7.61
C SER A 102 14.93 1.54 7.38
N ARG A 103 14.88 1.00 6.17
CA ARG A 103 15.78 -0.07 5.72
C ARG A 103 17.25 0.38 5.76
N ALA A 104 17.53 1.59 5.26
CA ALA A 104 18.88 2.09 5.15
C ALA A 104 19.53 2.25 6.53
N ASP A 105 18.78 2.74 7.52
CA ASP A 105 19.25 2.86 8.89
C ASP A 105 19.46 1.50 9.54
N ALA A 106 18.58 0.53 9.26
CA ALA A 106 18.75 -0.84 9.71
C ALA A 106 20.04 -1.45 9.16
N ALA A 107 20.22 -1.43 7.83
CA ALA A 107 21.42 -1.97 7.18
C ALA A 107 22.71 -1.30 7.66
N GLY A 108 22.68 0.00 7.94
CA GLY A 108 23.84 0.74 8.46
C GLY A 108 24.21 0.42 9.91
N ARG A 109 23.34 -0.25 10.67
CA ARG A 109 23.56 -0.63 12.08
C ARG A 109 23.75 -2.13 12.29
N LEU A 110 23.44 -2.95 11.29
CA LEU A 110 23.65 -4.39 11.36
C LEU A 110 25.15 -4.70 11.34
N ASP A 111 25.56 -5.56 12.26
CA ASP A 111 26.90 -6.12 12.34
C ASP A 111 26.84 -7.59 12.75
N ALA A 112 28.01 -8.22 12.81
CA ALA A 112 28.17 -9.61 13.19
C ALA A 112 27.81 -9.93 14.66
N ASN A 113 27.35 -8.97 15.47
CA ASN A 113 26.89 -9.18 16.84
C ASN A 113 25.44 -8.73 17.04
N THR A 114 24.80 -8.16 16.02
CA THR A 114 23.47 -7.56 16.14
C THR A 114 22.38 -8.57 15.82
N THR A 115 21.38 -8.64 16.70
CA THR A 115 20.15 -9.39 16.44
C THR A 115 19.10 -8.48 15.82
N LEU A 116 18.63 -8.83 14.63
CA LEU A 116 17.58 -8.11 13.94
C LEU A 116 16.21 -8.66 14.36
N VAL A 117 15.41 -7.82 15.01
CA VAL A 117 14.00 -8.12 15.29
C VAL A 117 13.14 -7.40 14.27
N MET A 118 12.32 -8.12 13.51
CA MET A 118 11.40 -7.52 12.55
C MET A 118 10.02 -8.17 12.57
N SER A 119 9.00 -7.35 12.36
CA SER A 119 7.67 -7.80 11.96
C SER A 119 7.52 -7.76 10.44
N ASP A 120 6.48 -8.39 9.89
CA ASP A 120 6.30 -8.55 8.45
C ASP A 120 6.44 -7.22 7.66
N PRO A 121 7.52 -7.06 6.87
CA PRO A 121 7.82 -5.85 6.14
C PRO A 121 7.11 -5.89 4.79
N TYR A 122 5.79 -5.70 4.78
CA TYR A 122 4.97 -5.70 3.56
C TYR A 122 5.50 -4.81 2.42
N THR A 123 6.29 -3.78 2.74
CA THR A 123 6.85 -2.81 1.80
C THR A 123 8.23 -3.17 1.27
N LEU A 124 8.90 -4.20 1.80
CA LEU A 124 10.22 -4.62 1.32
C LEU A 124 10.10 -5.63 0.16
N SER A 125 11.01 -5.52 -0.80
CA SER A 125 11.21 -6.55 -1.82
C SER A 125 11.91 -7.78 -1.22
N ASP A 126 11.83 -8.92 -1.91
CA ASP A 126 12.46 -10.16 -1.42
C ASP A 126 13.98 -9.98 -1.29
N ALA A 127 14.62 -9.41 -2.31
CA ALA A 127 16.05 -9.06 -2.28
C ALA A 127 16.40 -8.14 -1.11
N ALA A 128 15.48 -7.24 -0.74
CA ALA A 128 15.68 -6.35 0.37
C ALA A 128 15.70 -7.13 1.69
N VAL A 129 14.71 -8.00 1.92
CA VAL A 129 14.67 -8.85 3.12
C VAL A 129 15.93 -9.71 3.21
N THR A 130 16.34 -10.36 2.12
CA THR A 130 17.53 -11.22 2.07
C THR A 130 18.80 -10.48 2.49
N GLU A 131 19.05 -9.27 1.96
CA GLU A 131 20.23 -8.48 2.31
C GLU A 131 20.27 -8.11 3.82
N LEU A 132 19.11 -7.86 4.44
CA LEU A 132 19.06 -7.59 5.89
C LEU A 132 19.29 -8.85 6.72
N THR A 133 18.73 -9.98 6.28
CA THR A 133 18.93 -11.25 6.98
C THR A 133 20.37 -11.74 6.85
N ASP A 134 21.01 -11.56 5.70
CA ASP A 134 22.40 -11.98 5.48
C ASP A 134 23.39 -11.10 6.26
N ALA A 135 23.05 -9.83 6.50
CA ALA A 135 23.89 -8.89 7.25
C ALA A 135 23.78 -9.04 8.78
N ALA A 136 22.70 -9.66 9.28
CA ALA A 136 22.45 -9.83 10.70
C ALA A 136 23.08 -11.14 11.24
N HIS A 137 23.56 -11.13 12.48
CA HIS A 137 24.04 -12.35 13.13
C HIS A 137 22.90 -13.31 13.48
N GLY A 138 21.76 -12.75 13.90
CA GLY A 138 20.56 -13.50 14.27
C GLY A 138 19.31 -12.72 13.92
N ILE A 139 18.25 -13.43 13.56
CA ILE A 139 16.98 -12.81 13.14
C ILE A 139 15.85 -13.37 13.99
N VAL A 140 15.03 -12.47 14.53
CA VAL A 140 13.77 -12.82 15.21
C VAL A 140 12.63 -12.23 14.41
N LEU A 141 11.82 -13.12 13.81
CA LEU A 141 10.63 -12.76 13.06
C LEU A 141 9.41 -12.83 13.97
N ILE A 142 8.69 -11.71 14.09
CA ILE A 142 7.45 -11.65 14.85
C ILE A 142 6.28 -11.57 13.86
N SER A 143 5.31 -12.49 14.00
CA SER A 143 4.13 -12.58 13.13
C SER A 143 4.48 -12.52 11.63
N PRO A 144 5.39 -13.38 11.12
CA PRO A 144 5.77 -13.37 9.71
C PRO A 144 4.58 -13.71 8.82
N SER A 145 4.49 -13.10 7.63
CA SER A 145 3.47 -13.46 6.65
C SER A 145 3.74 -14.79 5.96
N ALA A 146 2.70 -15.39 5.37
CA ALA A 146 2.84 -16.55 4.49
C ALA A 146 3.81 -16.31 3.32
N ARG A 147 3.95 -15.07 2.83
CA ARG A 147 4.94 -14.72 1.81
C ARG A 147 6.35 -14.84 2.36
N MET A 148 6.61 -14.26 3.53
CA MET A 148 7.92 -14.29 4.18
C MET A 148 8.34 -15.72 4.55
N LEU A 149 7.43 -16.50 5.14
CA LEU A 149 7.71 -17.90 5.48
C LEU A 149 8.14 -18.73 4.26
N ARG A 150 7.46 -18.58 3.13
CA ARG A 150 7.82 -19.26 1.88
C ARG A 150 9.14 -18.75 1.28
N MET A 151 9.38 -17.44 1.32
CA MET A 151 10.59 -16.83 0.79
C MET A 151 11.83 -17.33 1.53
N LEU A 152 11.77 -17.41 2.87
CA LEU A 152 12.86 -17.91 3.71
C LEU A 152 12.86 -19.43 3.88
N GLN A 153 11.94 -20.15 3.23
CA GLN A 153 11.79 -21.61 3.34
C GLN A 153 11.68 -22.06 4.82
N LEU A 154 10.89 -21.32 5.59
CA LEU A 154 10.66 -21.58 7.02
C LEU A 154 9.42 -22.44 7.25
N GLY A 155 8.61 -22.69 6.22
CA GLY A 155 7.37 -23.42 6.34
C GLY A 155 6.11 -22.66 5.93
N THR A 156 4.98 -23.12 6.46
CA THR A 156 3.64 -22.58 6.15
C THR A 156 2.78 -22.51 7.40
N TYR A 157 1.65 -21.80 7.32
CA TYR A 157 0.69 -21.80 8.43
C TYR A 157 0.05 -23.18 8.58
N GLY A 158 0.02 -23.65 9.82
CA GLY A 158 -0.71 -24.84 10.19
C GLY A 158 -2.20 -24.62 10.35
N PRO A 159 -2.91 -25.69 10.73
CA PRO A 159 -4.36 -25.67 10.85
C PRO A 159 -4.81 -24.60 11.84
N ALA A 160 -5.98 -24.00 11.58
CA ALA A 160 -6.56 -22.95 12.43
C ALA A 160 -6.84 -23.44 13.86
N SER A 161 -6.99 -24.75 14.06
CA SER A 161 -7.10 -25.36 15.38
C SER A 161 -5.70 -25.56 15.98
N SER A 162 -5.35 -24.71 16.94
CA SER A 162 -4.16 -24.90 17.78
C SER A 162 -4.56 -25.48 19.14
N PRO A 163 -3.73 -26.34 19.76
CA PRO A 163 -3.96 -26.80 21.12
C PRO A 163 -3.94 -25.61 22.09
N SER A 164 -4.64 -25.74 23.23
CA SER A 164 -4.73 -24.67 24.24
C SER A 164 -3.39 -24.37 24.93
N SER A 165 -2.46 -25.33 24.91
CA SER A 165 -1.10 -25.13 25.40
C SER A 165 -0.11 -26.06 24.69
N VAL A 166 1.12 -25.59 24.53
CA VAL A 166 2.28 -26.35 24.00
C VAL A 166 3.51 -26.10 24.87
N ARG A 167 4.45 -27.04 24.84
CA ARG A 167 5.77 -26.93 25.46
C ARG A 167 6.84 -27.00 24.37
N ALA A 168 8.01 -26.41 24.65
CA ALA A 168 9.18 -26.58 23.80
C ALA A 168 9.64 -28.05 23.78
N ASP A 169 9.80 -28.62 22.59
CA ASP A 169 10.26 -29.98 22.33
C ASP A 169 11.54 -29.99 21.47
N CYS A 170 12.43 -29.03 21.72
CA CYS A 170 13.67 -28.87 20.98
C CYS A 170 14.83 -28.49 21.91
N ASP A 171 16.05 -28.79 21.50
CA ASP A 171 17.29 -28.47 22.22
C ASP A 171 17.82 -27.07 21.90
N VAL A 172 16.96 -26.05 21.98
CA VAL A 172 17.36 -24.65 21.81
C VAL A 172 17.55 -24.01 23.19
N PRO A 173 18.77 -23.56 23.56
CA PRO A 173 19.05 -23.02 24.90
C PRO A 173 18.11 -21.88 25.33
N ALA A 174 17.71 -21.02 24.38
CA ALA A 174 16.77 -19.93 24.63
C ALA A 174 15.38 -20.39 25.09
N PHE A 175 14.99 -21.64 24.79
CA PHE A 175 13.70 -22.22 25.17
C PHE A 175 13.79 -23.22 26.34
N ALA A 176 14.98 -23.51 26.86
CA ALA A 176 15.19 -24.50 27.92
C ALA A 176 14.38 -24.23 29.19
N HIS A 177 14.17 -22.95 29.52
CA HIS A 177 13.43 -22.50 30.70
C HIS A 177 12.02 -21.99 30.38
N VAL A 178 11.58 -22.11 29.12
CA VAL A 178 10.22 -21.73 28.73
C VAL A 178 9.25 -22.80 29.21
N GLY A 179 8.21 -22.36 29.93
CA GLY A 179 7.13 -23.21 30.39
C GLY A 179 6.16 -23.57 29.26
N THR A 180 4.91 -23.87 29.62
CA THR A 180 3.84 -24.04 28.64
C THR A 180 3.37 -22.68 28.14
N ILE A 181 3.16 -22.55 26.84
CA ILE A 181 2.61 -21.35 26.20
C ILE A 181 1.26 -21.65 25.55
N ALA A 182 0.38 -20.66 25.43
CA ALA A 182 -0.80 -20.74 24.59
C ALA A 182 -0.45 -20.23 23.18
N PRO A 183 -0.37 -21.10 22.16
CA PRO A 183 0.00 -20.67 20.82
C PRO A 183 -1.15 -19.89 20.16
N GLY A 184 -0.82 -18.84 19.43
CA GLY A 184 -1.79 -18.13 18.58
C GLY A 184 -2.06 -18.89 17.28
N GLN A 185 -1.01 -19.11 16.50
CA GLN A 185 -1.03 -19.85 15.23
C GLN A 185 0.17 -20.78 15.18
N LEU A 186 -0.07 -22.07 14.90
CA LEU A 186 1.01 -23.03 14.65
C LEU A 186 1.54 -22.92 13.21
N LEU A 187 2.80 -23.29 13.03
CA LEU A 187 3.50 -23.35 11.76
C LEU A 187 3.85 -24.80 11.44
N LEU A 188 3.76 -25.21 10.18
CA LEU A 188 4.37 -26.45 9.71
C LEU A 188 5.76 -26.11 9.18
N PRO A 189 6.84 -26.68 9.74
CA PRO A 189 8.20 -26.41 9.30
C PRO A 189 8.45 -26.96 7.90
N ASP A 190 9.28 -26.26 7.14
CA ASP A 190 9.89 -26.80 5.92
C ASP A 190 11.06 -27.76 6.28
N PRO A 191 11.55 -28.58 5.32
CA PRO A 191 12.69 -29.45 5.56
C PRO A 191 13.92 -28.68 6.06
N GLY A 192 14.52 -29.14 7.16
CA GLY A 192 15.68 -28.48 7.78
C GLY A 192 15.31 -27.38 8.78
N VAL A 193 14.03 -27.12 9.02
CA VAL A 193 13.55 -26.19 10.05
C VAL A 193 13.10 -26.96 11.27
N THR A 194 13.65 -26.62 12.44
CA THR A 194 13.26 -27.22 13.72
C THR A 194 12.03 -26.51 14.29
N ALA A 195 10.90 -27.21 14.38
CA ALA A 195 9.72 -26.71 15.08
C ALA A 195 9.80 -27.03 16.57
N CYS A 196 10.01 -26.00 17.39
CA CYS A 196 10.12 -26.15 18.85
C CYS A 196 8.79 -26.26 19.56
N PHE A 197 7.75 -25.61 19.06
CA PHE A 197 6.43 -25.55 19.70
C PHE A 197 5.39 -26.12 18.73
N GLY A 198 4.79 -27.25 19.10
CA GLY A 198 3.82 -27.94 18.26
C GLY A 198 3.28 -29.20 18.91
N THR A 199 2.53 -29.97 18.14
CA THR A 199 2.20 -31.35 18.47
C THR A 199 3.40 -32.20 18.08
N ALA A 200 3.97 -32.96 19.04
CA ALA A 200 5.14 -33.81 18.84
C ALA A 200 5.10 -34.49 17.46
N THR A 201 5.99 -34.06 16.57
CA THR A 201 6.29 -34.82 15.35
C THR A 201 7.29 -35.87 15.75
N ASP A 202 6.83 -37.10 15.90
CA ASP A 202 7.71 -38.27 15.96
C ASP A 202 8.61 -38.24 14.72
N GLY A 203 9.93 -38.14 14.96
CA GLY A 203 11.07 -38.55 14.13
C GLY A 203 10.94 -38.51 12.61
#